data_AF-A0A7Y5H7J6-F1
#
_entry.id   AF-A0A7Y5H7J6-F1
#
_cell.length_a   1.000
_cell.length_b   1.000
_cell.length_c   1.000
_cell.angle_alpha   90.00
_cell.angle_beta   90.00
_cell.angle_gamma   90.00
#
_symmetry.space_group_name_H-M   'P 1'
#
loop_
_entity.id
_entity.type
_entity.pdbx_description
1 polymer ?
#
loop_
_entity_poly.entity_id
_entity_poly.type
_entity_poly.pdbx_seq_one_letter_code
_entity_poly.pdbx_strand_id
1 'polypeptide(L)'
;MIANAVFTIADALLVAGALAWVAKRRDAPAFLRSFVWAGVLSMIGAVALSANGFQFFRHVAVFVFVLLPLYLAGSAALLFRRDRRLAAAVAVGALGLVAVGVDAFLVEPERLEVTRHRMTTAKLRTPLRIAVLSDLQTDAPGEYERRAIRLALAERPDVILLPGDFIQIGDPEAYARAAADLRQIFVSEGLRAPLGVYAVGGNTDGPGWRTVFEGLPVQAFTETVRHRQGPIGVLALSMEDSRTGDVRDASPSDLFEIVVGHYPDFALGGVRGDLLVAGHTHGGQVQLPGWGPLLTFSRVPRAWAAGGLFPIPGNRTLVVSRGIGMERAEAPRLRFLCRPEVVIIDVEPEE
;
A
#
# COMPACT_ATOMS: atom_id res chain seq x y z
N MET A 1 -7.22 -6.91 -20.42
CA MET A 1 -7.21 -8.39 -20.48
C MET A 1 -6.40 -8.95 -21.66
N ILE A 2 -6.65 -8.52 -22.90
CA ILE A 2 -5.95 -9.04 -24.09
C ILE A 2 -4.43 -8.80 -24.03
N ALA A 3 -3.97 -7.59 -23.70
CA ALA A 3 -2.54 -7.28 -23.60
C ALA A 3 -1.79 -8.19 -22.62
N ASN A 4 -2.39 -8.51 -21.47
CA ASN A 4 -1.80 -9.37 -20.44
C ASN A 4 -1.62 -10.80 -20.94
N ALA A 5 -2.64 -11.32 -21.64
CA ALA A 5 -2.60 -12.65 -22.22
C ALA A 5 -1.52 -12.71 -23.30
N VAL A 6 -1.45 -11.69 -24.16
CA VAL A 6 -0.41 -11.57 -25.20
C VAL A 6 0.99 -11.55 -24.59
N PHE A 7 1.23 -10.71 -23.57
CA PHE A 7 2.52 -10.66 -22.87
C PHE A 7 2.88 -12.03 -22.27
N THR A 8 1.96 -12.63 -21.52
CA THR A 8 2.23 -13.91 -20.83
C THR A 8 2.53 -15.04 -21.82
N ILE A 9 1.81 -15.11 -22.94
CA ILE A 9 2.06 -16.11 -23.99
C ILE A 9 3.42 -15.86 -24.66
N ALA A 10 3.72 -14.61 -25.02
CA ALA A 10 4.99 -14.26 -25.65
C ALA A 10 6.18 -14.63 -24.74
N ASP A 11 6.11 -14.30 -23.46
CA ASP A 11 7.18 -14.60 -22.49
C ASP A 11 7.29 -16.11 -22.20
N ALA A 12 6.17 -16.85 -22.18
CA ALA A 12 6.21 -18.30 -22.05
C ALA A 12 6.92 -18.96 -23.25
N LEU A 13 6.66 -18.49 -24.47
CA LEU A 13 7.35 -18.94 -25.68
C LEU A 13 8.84 -18.59 -25.65
N LEU A 14 9.19 -17.39 -25.17
CA LEU A 14 10.57 -16.96 -24.95
C LEU A 14 11.30 -17.90 -23.98
N VAL A 15 10.69 -18.23 -22.84
CA VAL A 15 11.24 -19.19 -21.87
C VAL A 15 11.40 -20.58 -22.47
N ALA A 16 10.41 -21.07 -23.22
CA ALA A 16 10.51 -22.36 -23.91
C ALA A 16 11.67 -22.40 -24.91
N GLY A 17 11.84 -21.33 -25.71
CA GLY A 17 12.97 -21.18 -26.63
C GLY A 17 14.32 -21.13 -25.93
N ALA A 18 14.40 -20.40 -24.80
CA ALA A 18 15.60 -20.35 -23.97
C ALA A 18 15.96 -21.74 -23.40
N LEU A 19 14.97 -22.49 -22.91
CA LEU A 19 15.17 -23.87 -22.43
C LEU A 19 15.62 -24.80 -23.55
N ALA A 20 15.05 -24.70 -24.75
CA ALA A 20 15.46 -25.50 -25.91
C ALA A 20 16.93 -25.21 -26.29
N TRP A 21 17.35 -23.96 -26.21
CA TRP A 21 18.75 -23.56 -26.42
C TRP A 21 19.69 -24.20 -25.39
N VAL A 22 19.34 -24.13 -24.09
CA VAL A 22 20.10 -24.81 -23.02
C VAL A 22 20.12 -26.31 -23.25
N ALA A 23 19.00 -26.92 -23.66
CA ALA A 23 18.90 -28.36 -23.86
C ALA A 23 19.83 -28.89 -24.97
N LYS A 24 20.10 -28.08 -26.00
CA LYS A 24 20.99 -28.42 -27.12
C LYS A 24 22.48 -28.42 -26.73
N ARG A 25 22.88 -27.53 -25.83
CA ARG A 25 24.30 -27.31 -25.47
C ARG A 25 24.67 -27.89 -24.11
N ARG A 26 23.76 -27.78 -23.14
CA ARG A 26 23.86 -28.26 -21.75
C ARG A 26 25.11 -27.78 -21.01
N ASP A 27 25.56 -26.56 -21.31
CA ASP A 27 26.75 -25.96 -20.71
C ASP A 27 26.45 -24.59 -20.07
N ALA A 28 27.38 -24.14 -19.20
CA ALA A 28 27.24 -22.89 -18.47
C ALA A 28 27.16 -21.65 -19.37
N PRO A 29 27.97 -21.51 -20.44
CA PRO A 29 27.86 -20.36 -21.34
C PRO A 29 26.50 -20.27 -22.06
N ALA A 30 25.93 -21.40 -22.47
CA ALA A 30 24.61 -21.43 -23.07
C ALA A 30 23.54 -20.94 -22.08
N PHE A 31 23.56 -21.47 -20.86
CA PHE A 31 22.65 -21.06 -19.78
C PHE A 31 22.76 -19.57 -19.47
N LEU A 32 23.97 -19.05 -19.28
CA LEU A 32 24.16 -17.65 -18.92
C LEU A 32 23.65 -16.72 -20.02
N ARG A 33 23.95 -17.03 -21.29
CA ARG A 33 23.46 -16.25 -22.43
C ARG A 33 21.94 -16.31 -22.54
N SER A 34 21.34 -17.49 -22.43
CA SER A 34 19.88 -17.61 -22.53
C SER A 34 19.17 -16.93 -21.36
N PHE A 35 19.75 -16.97 -20.15
CA PHE A 35 19.22 -16.26 -18.98
C PHE A 35 19.21 -14.75 -19.19
N VAL A 36 20.34 -14.18 -19.63
CA VAL A 36 20.45 -12.74 -19.92
C VAL A 36 19.45 -12.32 -21.01
N TRP A 37 19.40 -13.05 -22.13
CA TRP A 37 18.50 -12.72 -23.23
C TRP A 37 17.03 -12.87 -22.87
N ALA A 38 16.66 -13.91 -22.10
CA ALA A 38 15.29 -14.07 -21.62
C ALA A 38 14.86 -12.89 -20.73
N GLY A 39 15.72 -12.45 -19.80
CA GLY A 39 15.43 -11.28 -18.96
C GLY A 39 15.31 -9.97 -19.75
N VAL A 40 16.24 -9.71 -20.68
CA VAL A 40 16.21 -8.49 -21.51
C VAL A 40 14.97 -8.45 -22.40
N LEU A 41 14.65 -9.54 -23.08
CA LEU A 41 13.50 -9.60 -23.99
C LEU A 41 12.17 -9.50 -23.23
N SER A 42 12.06 -10.14 -22.07
CA SER A 42 10.90 -9.99 -21.19
C SER A 42 10.72 -8.52 -20.75
N MET A 43 11.80 -7.84 -20.35
CA MET A 43 11.74 -6.43 -19.96
C MET A 43 11.30 -5.53 -21.11
N ILE A 44 11.82 -5.75 -22.33
CA ILE A 44 11.37 -5.03 -23.54
C ILE A 44 9.88 -5.27 -23.77
N GLY A 45 9.43 -6.51 -23.68
CA GLY A 45 8.00 -6.86 -23.80
C GLY A 45 7.15 -6.16 -22.74
N ALA A 46 7.62 -6.12 -21.49
CA ALA A 46 6.92 -5.49 -20.38
C ALA A 46 6.79 -3.99 -20.60
N VAL A 47 7.81 -3.32 -21.16
CA VAL A 47 7.71 -1.90 -21.52
C VAL A 47 6.77 -1.70 -22.72
N ALA A 48 6.90 -2.51 -23.76
CA ALA A 48 6.16 -2.34 -25.02
C ALA A 48 4.66 -2.63 -24.90
N LEU A 49 4.25 -3.52 -23.99
CA LEU A 49 2.87 -4.00 -23.86
C LEU A 49 2.12 -3.42 -22.65
N SER A 50 2.74 -2.51 -21.89
CA SER A 50 2.13 -1.90 -20.70
C SER A 50 1.54 -0.53 -21.02
N ALA A 51 0.27 -0.33 -20.66
CA ALA A 51 -0.38 0.97 -20.81
C ALA A 51 0.03 1.98 -19.73
N ASN A 52 0.49 1.50 -18.57
CA ASN A 52 0.87 2.32 -17.42
C ASN A 52 1.83 1.55 -16.49
N GLY A 53 2.24 2.21 -15.41
CA GLY A 53 3.14 1.63 -14.40
C GLY A 53 2.60 0.35 -13.76
N PHE A 54 1.31 0.30 -13.38
CA PHE A 54 0.74 -0.89 -12.74
C PHE A 54 0.79 -2.12 -13.64
N GLN A 55 0.43 -1.97 -14.90
CA GLN A 55 0.52 -3.06 -15.87
C GLN A 55 1.97 -3.52 -16.09
N PHE A 56 2.92 -2.59 -16.15
CA PHE A 56 4.35 -2.91 -16.24
C PHE A 56 4.80 -3.77 -15.06
N PHE A 57 4.47 -3.39 -13.83
CA PHE A 57 4.84 -4.17 -12.65
C PHE A 57 4.16 -5.54 -12.60
N ARG A 58 2.91 -5.64 -13.07
CA ARG A 58 2.25 -6.94 -13.20
C ARG A 58 3.01 -7.85 -14.17
N HIS A 59 3.41 -7.34 -15.33
CA HIS A 59 4.18 -8.10 -16.31
C HIS A 59 5.53 -8.56 -15.75
N VAL A 60 6.27 -7.66 -15.10
CA VAL A 60 7.52 -7.99 -14.40
C VAL A 60 7.30 -9.06 -13.32
N ALA A 61 6.24 -8.95 -12.52
CA ALA A 61 5.94 -9.90 -11.47
C ALA A 61 5.63 -11.31 -12.02
N VAL A 62 4.85 -11.41 -13.12
CA VAL A 62 4.59 -12.69 -13.80
C VAL A 62 5.89 -13.32 -14.28
N PHE A 63 6.78 -12.54 -14.91
CA PHE A 63 8.06 -13.08 -15.35
C PHE A 63 8.91 -13.54 -14.16
N VAL A 64 9.11 -12.69 -13.15
CA VAL A 64 10.02 -12.96 -12.02
C VAL A 64 9.53 -14.12 -11.13
N PHE A 65 8.24 -14.21 -10.84
CA PHE A 65 7.71 -15.16 -9.86
C PHE A 65 7.05 -16.40 -10.46
N VAL A 66 6.79 -16.41 -11.77
CA VAL A 66 6.20 -17.59 -12.44
C VAL A 66 7.16 -18.16 -13.49
N LEU A 67 7.51 -17.36 -14.49
CA LEU A 67 8.23 -17.89 -15.66
C LEU A 67 9.72 -18.13 -15.40
N LEU A 68 10.36 -17.24 -14.64
CA LEU A 68 11.78 -17.34 -14.32
C LEU A 68 12.09 -18.56 -13.42
N PRO A 69 11.33 -18.87 -12.36
CA PRO A 69 11.54 -20.09 -11.59
C PRO A 69 11.39 -21.37 -12.43
N LEU A 70 10.41 -21.41 -13.35
CA LEU A 70 10.24 -22.53 -14.29
C LEU A 70 11.44 -22.66 -15.24
N TYR A 71 11.91 -21.55 -15.80
CA TYR A 71 13.11 -21.50 -16.62
C TYR A 71 14.34 -22.01 -15.86
N LEU A 72 14.55 -21.54 -14.62
CA LEU A 72 15.69 -21.94 -13.79
C LEU A 72 15.60 -23.42 -13.40
N ALA A 73 14.43 -23.91 -12.98
CA ALA A 73 14.24 -25.31 -12.65
C ALA A 73 14.50 -26.23 -13.85
N GLY A 74 13.98 -25.89 -15.04
CA GLY A 74 14.25 -26.62 -16.28
C GLY A 74 15.73 -26.60 -16.65
N SER A 75 16.39 -25.44 -16.53
CA SER A 75 17.83 -25.29 -16.79
C SER A 75 18.67 -26.12 -15.81
N ALA A 76 18.32 -26.13 -14.52
CA ALA A 76 18.98 -26.95 -13.52
C ALA A 76 18.90 -28.44 -13.86
N ALA A 77 17.72 -28.93 -14.26
CA ALA A 77 17.53 -30.32 -14.68
C ALA A 77 18.38 -30.69 -15.91
N LEU A 78 18.47 -29.78 -16.89
CA LEU A 78 19.29 -29.98 -18.10
C LEU A 78 20.80 -29.98 -17.80
N LEU A 79 21.23 -29.14 -16.86
CA LEU A 79 22.64 -29.01 -16.47
C LEU A 79 23.11 -30.11 -15.50
N PHE A 80 22.20 -30.77 -14.77
CA PHE A 80 22.52 -31.70 -13.68
C PHE A 80 23.51 -32.80 -14.05
N ARG A 81 23.43 -33.33 -15.27
CA ARG A 81 24.34 -34.40 -15.74
C ARG A 81 25.74 -33.90 -16.12
N ARG A 82 25.91 -32.59 -16.34
CA ARG A 82 27.14 -32.00 -16.90
C ARG A 82 27.88 -31.14 -15.87
N ASP A 83 27.15 -30.35 -15.08
CA ASP A 83 27.69 -29.53 -14.02
C ASP A 83 26.73 -29.51 -12.82
N ARG A 84 26.98 -30.40 -11.85
CA ARG A 84 26.13 -30.56 -10.66
C ARG A 84 26.16 -29.34 -9.75
N ARG A 85 27.30 -28.63 -9.67
CA ARG A 85 27.44 -27.46 -8.80
C ARG A 85 26.62 -26.30 -9.34
N LEU A 86 26.75 -26.03 -10.64
CA LEU A 86 25.93 -25.02 -11.30
C LEU A 86 24.44 -25.39 -11.26
N ALA A 87 24.09 -26.64 -11.57
CA ALA A 87 22.70 -27.09 -11.50
C ALA A 87 22.09 -26.91 -10.11
N ALA A 88 22.83 -27.23 -9.04
CA ALA A 88 22.40 -27.01 -7.67
C ALA A 88 22.22 -25.51 -7.37
N ALA A 89 23.16 -24.66 -7.76
CA ALA A 89 23.05 -23.21 -7.57
C ALA A 89 21.82 -22.63 -8.30
N VAL A 90 21.57 -23.05 -9.54
CA VAL A 90 20.41 -22.62 -10.33
C VAL A 90 19.10 -23.12 -9.71
N ALA A 91 19.07 -24.37 -9.23
CA ALA A 91 17.90 -24.92 -8.53
C ALA A 91 17.61 -24.17 -7.22
N VAL A 92 18.64 -23.84 -6.44
CA VAL A 92 18.52 -23.02 -5.23
C VAL A 92 17.98 -21.63 -5.57
N GLY A 93 18.45 -21.01 -6.64
CA GLY A 93 17.91 -19.74 -7.13
C GLY A 93 16.43 -19.81 -7.50
N ALA A 94 16.01 -20.89 -8.18
CA ALA A 94 14.60 -21.13 -8.51
C ALA A 94 13.74 -21.26 -7.24
N LEU A 95 14.18 -22.07 -6.27
CA LEU A 95 13.49 -22.26 -5.00
C LEU A 95 13.44 -20.96 -4.18
N GLY A 96 14.50 -20.16 -4.20
CA GLY A 96 14.55 -18.86 -3.55
C GLY A 96 13.51 -17.89 -4.11
N LEU A 97 13.38 -17.80 -5.44
CA LEU A 97 12.35 -16.98 -6.06
C LEU A 97 10.93 -17.46 -5.75
N VAL A 98 10.70 -18.77 -5.71
CA VAL A 98 9.41 -19.34 -5.28
C VAL A 98 9.11 -18.98 -3.82
N ALA A 99 10.09 -19.10 -2.92
CA ALA A 99 9.91 -18.76 -1.51
C ALA A 99 9.58 -17.26 -1.32
N VAL A 100 10.31 -16.38 -2.02
CA VAL A 100 10.02 -14.93 -2.02
C VAL A 100 8.65 -14.65 -2.62
N GLY A 101 8.26 -15.32 -3.71
CA GLY A 101 6.94 -15.19 -4.30
C GLY A 101 5.81 -15.63 -3.35
N VAL A 102 6.00 -16.75 -2.65
CA VAL A 102 5.03 -17.21 -1.63
C VAL A 102 4.89 -16.18 -0.52
N ASP A 103 6.01 -15.68 0.03
CA ASP A 103 5.96 -14.65 1.08
C ASP A 103 5.27 -13.38 0.57
N ALA A 104 5.69 -12.87 -0.59
CA ALA A 104 5.23 -11.58 -1.10
C ALA A 104 3.76 -11.56 -1.55
N PHE A 105 3.21 -12.67 -2.02
CA PHE A 105 1.83 -12.74 -2.51
C PHE A 105 0.85 -13.34 -1.50
N LEU A 106 1.30 -14.19 -0.57
CA LEU A 106 0.41 -14.98 0.28
C LEU A 106 0.61 -14.72 1.77
N VAL A 107 1.83 -14.42 2.21
CA VAL A 107 2.14 -14.32 3.65
C VAL A 107 2.21 -12.87 4.09
N GLU A 108 3.10 -12.07 3.49
CA GLU A 108 3.32 -10.68 3.88
C GLU A 108 2.07 -9.80 3.70
N PRO A 109 1.28 -9.93 2.62
CA PRO A 109 0.00 -9.22 2.48
C PRO A 109 -1.02 -9.46 3.59
N GLU A 110 -0.99 -10.64 4.22
CA GLU A 110 -1.91 -11.00 5.30
C GLU A 110 -1.30 -10.72 6.70
N ARG A 111 -0.01 -10.35 6.73
CA ARG A 111 0.77 -10.17 7.96
C ARG A 111 0.62 -8.78 8.56
N LEU A 112 -0.64 -8.35 8.70
CA LEU A 112 -1.03 -7.10 9.34
C LEU A 112 -0.33 -6.91 10.69
N GLU A 113 0.26 -5.73 10.88
CA GLU A 113 0.94 -5.32 12.10
C GLU A 113 0.34 -4.05 12.70
N VAL A 114 0.58 -3.83 14.00
CA VAL A 114 0.24 -2.59 14.69
C VAL A 114 1.52 -1.81 14.92
N THR A 115 1.70 -0.72 14.18
CA THR A 115 2.82 0.21 14.36
C THR A 115 2.44 1.30 15.35
N ARG A 116 3.38 1.63 16.24
CA ARG A 116 3.17 2.62 17.28
C ARG A 116 4.20 3.72 17.14
N HIS A 117 3.72 4.95 17.08
CA HIS A 117 4.51 6.15 17.02
C HIS A 117 4.23 7.01 18.25
N ARG A 118 5.22 7.80 18.66
CA ARG A 118 5.07 8.76 19.75
C ARG A 118 5.51 10.13 19.32
N MET A 119 4.82 11.14 19.83
CA MET A 119 5.23 12.54 19.74
C MET A 119 4.79 13.27 21.01
N THR A 120 5.40 14.43 21.27
CA THR A 120 5.04 15.29 22.40
C THR A 120 4.47 16.61 21.91
N THR A 121 3.68 17.28 22.75
CA THR A 121 3.18 18.64 22.45
C THR A 121 2.86 19.44 23.72
N ALA A 122 3.21 20.72 23.71
CA ALA A 122 2.76 21.67 24.75
C ALA A 122 1.25 22.01 24.68
N LYS A 123 0.54 21.63 23.62
CA LYS A 123 -0.88 22.01 23.40
C LYS A 123 -1.88 21.10 24.09
N LEU A 124 -1.44 19.95 24.61
CA LEU A 124 -2.29 18.99 25.32
C LEU A 124 -1.94 18.94 26.80
N ARG A 125 -2.95 18.67 27.63
CA ARG A 125 -2.79 18.49 29.10
C ARG A 125 -2.92 17.04 29.54
N THR A 126 -3.50 16.20 28.69
CA THR A 126 -3.66 14.76 28.92
C THR A 126 -3.22 14.03 27.65
N PRO A 127 -2.69 12.81 27.78
CA PRO A 127 -2.35 12.00 26.61
C PRO A 127 -3.53 11.82 25.67
N LEU A 128 -3.23 11.77 24.37
CA LEU A 128 -4.19 11.52 23.30
C LEU A 128 -3.70 10.34 22.46
N ARG A 129 -4.52 9.30 22.33
CA ARG A 129 -4.23 8.17 21.45
C ARG A 129 -5.07 8.23 20.18
N ILE A 130 -4.40 8.16 19.05
CA ILE A 130 -5.02 8.20 17.72
C ILE A 130 -4.76 6.87 17.02
N ALA A 131 -5.81 6.25 16.49
CA ALA A 131 -5.67 5.12 15.56
C ALA A 131 -5.91 5.59 14.12
N VAL A 132 -5.11 5.10 13.18
CA VAL A 132 -5.24 5.37 11.75
C VAL A 132 -5.52 4.07 11.02
N LEU A 133 -6.68 4.02 10.38
CA LEU A 133 -7.15 2.91 9.57
C LEU A 133 -7.20 3.40 8.11
N SER A 134 -6.09 3.27 7.40
CA SER A 134 -5.91 3.83 6.05
C SER A 134 -5.92 2.75 4.97
N ASP A 135 -6.43 3.11 3.79
CA ASP A 135 -6.34 2.32 2.57
C ASP A 135 -6.76 0.86 2.80
N LEU A 136 -7.94 0.63 3.40
CA LEU A 136 -8.52 -0.71 3.52
C LEU A 136 -8.60 -1.37 2.15
N GLN A 137 -8.94 -0.58 1.15
CA GLN A 137 -8.87 -0.85 -0.29
C GLN A 137 -9.28 -2.28 -0.60
N THR A 138 -10.45 -2.64 -0.10
CA THR A 138 -10.97 -4.00 -0.19
C THR A 138 -11.83 -4.14 -1.44
N ASP A 139 -11.80 -5.33 -2.03
CA ASP A 139 -12.71 -5.74 -3.10
C ASP A 139 -13.66 -6.86 -2.65
N ALA A 140 -13.49 -7.36 -1.43
CA ALA A 140 -14.32 -8.38 -0.80
C ALA A 140 -14.20 -8.26 0.73
N PRO A 141 -14.91 -7.30 1.36
CA PRO A 141 -14.82 -7.08 2.81
C PRO A 141 -15.10 -8.36 3.61
N GLY A 142 -14.25 -8.67 4.59
CA GLY A 142 -14.38 -9.90 5.37
C GLY A 142 -13.59 -9.89 6.68
N GLU A 143 -13.04 -11.06 7.05
CA GLU A 143 -12.32 -11.24 8.32
C GLU A 143 -11.03 -10.41 8.39
N TYR A 144 -10.40 -10.12 7.25
CA TYR A 144 -9.17 -9.32 7.22
C TYR A 144 -9.42 -7.88 7.70
N GLU A 145 -10.43 -7.19 7.14
CA GLU A 145 -10.81 -5.84 7.55
C GLU A 145 -11.32 -5.85 9.00
N ARG A 146 -12.09 -6.88 9.36
CA ARG A 146 -12.57 -7.08 10.74
C ARG A 146 -11.42 -7.16 11.73
N ARG A 147 -10.40 -7.96 11.43
CA ARG A 147 -9.18 -8.08 12.23
C ARG A 147 -8.45 -6.75 12.35
N ALA A 148 -8.35 -5.97 11.27
CA ALA A 148 -7.72 -4.66 11.30
C ALA A 148 -8.43 -3.68 12.23
N ILE A 149 -9.77 -3.62 12.14
CA ILE A 149 -10.59 -2.77 13.02
C ILE A 149 -10.45 -3.22 14.48
N ARG A 150 -10.49 -4.53 14.76
CA ARG A 150 -10.27 -5.06 16.12
C ARG A 150 -8.92 -4.68 16.69
N LEU A 151 -7.86 -4.78 15.89
CA LEU A 151 -6.51 -4.39 16.32
C LEU A 151 -6.46 -2.90 16.68
N ALA A 152 -7.08 -2.02 15.89
CA ALA A 152 -7.17 -0.60 16.24
C ALA A 152 -7.98 -0.37 17.52
N LEU A 153 -9.16 -0.95 17.64
CA LEU A 153 -10.04 -0.75 18.79
C LEU A 153 -9.46 -1.33 20.09
N ALA A 154 -8.67 -2.41 20.01
CA ALA A 154 -7.98 -3.00 21.15
C ALA A 154 -6.98 -2.03 21.81
N GLU A 155 -6.45 -1.07 21.05
CA GLU A 155 -5.53 -0.04 21.56
C GLU A 155 -6.26 1.08 22.31
N ARG A 156 -7.60 1.07 22.30
CA ARG A 156 -8.49 2.05 22.96
C ARG A 156 -8.20 3.49 22.53
N PRO A 157 -8.28 3.81 21.23
CA PRO A 157 -8.01 5.16 20.74
C PRO A 157 -9.07 6.16 21.21
N ASP A 158 -8.63 7.39 21.47
CA ASP A 158 -9.49 8.54 21.72
C ASP A 158 -10.07 9.07 20.41
N VAL A 159 -9.30 8.98 19.32
CA VAL A 159 -9.67 9.41 17.96
C VAL A 159 -9.35 8.30 16.96
N ILE A 160 -10.24 8.06 16.00
CA ILE A 160 -9.93 7.21 14.85
C ILE A 160 -9.94 8.06 13.57
N LEU A 161 -8.86 7.96 12.79
CA LEU A 161 -8.71 8.61 11.49
C LEU A 161 -8.82 7.56 10.37
N LEU A 162 -9.54 7.91 9.31
CA LEU A 162 -9.82 7.10 8.13
C LEU A 162 -9.42 7.88 6.86
N PRO A 163 -8.13 7.85 6.47
CA PRO A 163 -7.58 8.66 5.38
C PRO A 163 -7.91 8.15 3.96
N GLY A 164 -9.14 7.70 3.72
CA GLY A 164 -9.62 7.31 2.39
C GLY A 164 -9.18 5.92 1.90
N ASP A 165 -9.61 5.61 0.66
CA ASP A 165 -9.42 4.35 -0.05
C ASP A 165 -10.01 3.15 0.69
N PHE A 166 -11.34 3.15 0.83
CA PHE A 166 -12.06 2.10 1.54
C PHE A 166 -12.30 0.88 0.66
N ILE A 167 -12.74 1.10 -0.58
CA ILE A 167 -13.15 0.06 -1.53
C ILE A 167 -12.58 0.36 -2.89
N GLN A 168 -12.00 -0.65 -3.55
CA GLN A 168 -11.54 -0.53 -4.93
C GLN A 168 -12.19 -1.57 -5.85
N ILE A 169 -13.35 -1.20 -6.39
CA ILE A 169 -14.12 -2.01 -7.33
C ILE A 169 -14.65 -1.09 -8.44
N GLY A 170 -14.41 -1.46 -9.71
CA GLY A 170 -14.87 -0.66 -10.85
C GLY A 170 -16.34 -0.87 -11.23
N ASP A 171 -16.91 -2.04 -10.90
CA ASP A 171 -18.32 -2.34 -11.14
C ASP A 171 -19.22 -1.68 -10.08
N PRO A 172 -20.19 -0.81 -10.47
CA PRO A 172 -21.00 -0.07 -9.50
C PRO A 172 -21.86 -0.94 -8.58
N GLU A 173 -22.41 -2.06 -9.07
CA GLU A 173 -23.26 -2.93 -8.26
C GLU A 173 -22.43 -3.72 -7.24
N ALA A 174 -21.28 -4.24 -7.64
CA ALA A 174 -20.33 -4.88 -6.75
C ALA A 174 -19.75 -3.91 -5.72
N TYR A 175 -19.46 -2.66 -6.12
CA TYR A 175 -19.06 -1.60 -5.20
C TYR A 175 -20.14 -1.37 -4.13
N ALA A 176 -21.41 -1.25 -4.52
CA ALA A 176 -22.51 -1.03 -3.57
C ALA A 176 -22.67 -2.21 -2.59
N ARG A 177 -22.49 -3.44 -3.05
CA ARG A 177 -22.48 -4.64 -2.18
C ARG A 177 -21.31 -4.59 -1.19
N ALA A 178 -20.09 -4.35 -1.66
CA ALA A 178 -18.92 -4.22 -0.79
C ALA A 178 -19.08 -3.07 0.21
N ALA A 179 -19.68 -1.96 -0.19
CA ALA A 179 -19.97 -0.84 0.71
C ALA A 179 -20.92 -1.24 1.84
N ALA A 180 -21.97 -2.01 1.52
CA ALA A 180 -22.89 -2.53 2.50
C ALA A 180 -22.21 -3.54 3.45
N ASP A 181 -21.37 -4.43 2.93
CA ASP A 181 -20.64 -5.43 3.71
C ASP A 181 -19.62 -4.79 4.66
N LEU A 182 -18.83 -3.83 4.16
CA LEU A 182 -17.86 -3.09 4.98
C LEU A 182 -18.56 -2.28 6.08
N ARG A 183 -19.69 -1.65 5.76
CA ARG A 183 -20.54 -0.99 6.76
C ARG A 183 -20.98 -1.96 7.86
N GLN A 184 -21.42 -3.17 7.51
CA GLN A 184 -21.80 -4.18 8.50
C GLN A 184 -20.63 -4.60 9.38
N ILE A 185 -19.40 -4.66 8.84
CA ILE A 185 -18.20 -4.90 9.64
C ILE A 185 -18.00 -3.75 10.64
N PHE A 186 -18.07 -2.49 10.21
CA PHE A 186 -17.94 -1.34 11.11
C PHE A 186 -19.01 -1.30 12.22
N VAL A 187 -20.26 -1.64 11.89
CA VAL A 187 -21.35 -1.77 12.87
C VAL A 187 -21.05 -2.88 13.87
N SER A 188 -20.70 -4.06 13.39
CA SER A 188 -20.49 -5.24 14.25
C SER A 188 -19.27 -5.15 15.15
N GLU A 189 -18.18 -4.52 14.68
CA GLU A 189 -17.00 -4.25 15.52
C GLU A 189 -17.17 -3.01 16.41
N GLY A 190 -18.23 -2.22 16.20
CA GLY A 190 -18.54 -1.05 17.02
C GLY A 190 -17.54 0.09 16.82
N LEU A 191 -17.29 0.47 15.55
CA LEU A 191 -16.37 1.54 15.20
C LEU A 191 -16.79 2.89 15.84
N ARG A 192 -16.10 3.25 16.93
CA ARG A 192 -16.35 4.49 17.69
C ARG A 192 -15.11 4.87 18.49
N ALA A 193 -14.97 6.16 18.76
CA ALA A 193 -13.95 6.69 19.67
C ALA A 193 -14.50 7.89 20.46
N PRO A 194 -14.05 8.14 21.71
CA PRO A 194 -14.56 9.21 22.57
C PRO A 194 -14.53 10.62 21.95
N LEU A 195 -13.48 10.94 21.22
CA LEU A 195 -13.29 12.21 20.51
C LEU A 195 -13.63 12.10 19.01
N GLY A 196 -14.28 11.03 18.60
CA GLY A 196 -14.85 10.89 17.26
C GLY A 196 -14.02 10.06 16.28
N VAL A 197 -14.70 9.69 15.19
CA VAL A 197 -14.14 8.99 14.04
C VAL A 197 -14.24 9.91 12.84
N TYR A 198 -13.12 10.17 12.15
CA TYR A 198 -13.04 11.15 11.07
C TYR A 198 -12.57 10.49 9.78
N ALA A 199 -13.34 10.65 8.71
CA ALA A 199 -13.05 10.06 7.41
C ALA A 199 -12.98 11.11 6.30
N VAL A 200 -12.04 10.92 5.37
CA VAL A 200 -11.94 11.65 4.10
C VAL A 200 -11.96 10.65 2.95
N GLY A 201 -12.28 11.11 1.74
CA GLY A 201 -12.28 10.26 0.54
C GLY A 201 -10.90 10.13 -0.09
N GLY A 202 -10.59 8.94 -0.59
CA GLY A 202 -9.39 8.63 -1.37
C GLY A 202 -9.62 8.63 -2.89
N ASN A 203 -8.59 8.30 -3.66
CA ASN A 203 -8.68 8.33 -5.13
C ASN A 203 -9.32 7.08 -5.75
N THR A 204 -9.48 6.00 -4.98
CA THR A 204 -10.20 4.79 -5.42
C THR A 204 -11.66 4.79 -5.01
N ASP A 205 -12.03 5.67 -4.07
CA ASP A 205 -13.38 5.82 -3.55
C ASP A 205 -14.34 6.39 -4.60
N GLY A 206 -15.47 5.70 -4.83
CA GLY A 206 -16.48 6.12 -5.79
C GLY A 206 -17.33 7.31 -5.29
N PRO A 207 -18.17 7.93 -6.16
CA PRO A 207 -19.05 9.06 -5.80
C PRO A 207 -19.99 8.84 -4.59
N GLY A 208 -20.21 7.58 -4.19
CA GLY A 208 -21.03 7.18 -3.05
C GLY A 208 -20.25 6.62 -1.86
N TRP A 209 -18.93 6.82 -1.76
CA TRP A 209 -18.09 6.17 -0.72
C TRP A 209 -18.59 6.37 0.71
N ARG A 210 -19.21 7.52 1.03
CA ARG A 210 -19.77 7.80 2.36
C ARG A 210 -20.85 6.82 2.80
N THR A 211 -21.46 6.08 1.87
CA THR A 211 -22.47 5.05 2.19
C THR A 211 -21.92 3.91 3.07
N VAL A 212 -20.60 3.67 3.03
CA VAL A 212 -19.89 2.78 3.97
C VAL A 212 -20.10 3.18 5.44
N PHE A 213 -20.41 4.45 5.70
CA PHE A 213 -20.56 5.00 7.05
C PHE A 213 -22.01 5.35 7.42
N GLU A 214 -22.99 5.05 6.56
CA GLU A 214 -24.39 5.40 6.81
C GLU A 214 -24.90 4.76 8.11
N GLY A 215 -25.44 5.59 9.03
CA GLY A 215 -25.93 5.16 10.33
C GLY A 215 -24.84 4.94 11.40
N LEU A 216 -23.57 5.14 11.07
CA LEU A 216 -22.44 5.08 12.02
C LEU A 216 -22.08 6.49 12.54
N PRO A 217 -21.51 6.60 13.75
CA PRO A 217 -21.06 7.88 14.31
C PRO A 217 -19.71 8.32 13.71
N VAL A 218 -19.62 8.39 12.38
CA VAL A 218 -18.42 8.76 11.61
C VAL A 218 -18.63 10.10 10.92
N GLN A 219 -17.70 11.03 11.14
CA GLN A 219 -17.68 12.32 10.49
C GLN A 219 -16.93 12.19 9.15
N ALA A 220 -17.69 11.95 8.07
CA ALA A 220 -17.16 11.72 6.73
C ALA A 220 -17.25 12.98 5.85
N PHE A 221 -16.10 13.50 5.42
CA PHE A 221 -15.99 14.77 4.70
C PHE A 221 -15.48 14.58 3.27
N THR A 222 -16.17 15.22 2.31
CA THR A 222 -15.72 15.32 0.91
C THR A 222 -14.96 16.62 0.67
N GLU A 223 -15.36 17.68 1.36
CA GLU A 223 -14.79 19.02 1.24
C GLU A 223 -13.79 19.28 2.37
N THR A 224 -12.91 20.26 2.16
CA THR A 224 -12.00 20.71 3.21
C THR A 224 -12.77 21.43 4.30
N VAL A 225 -12.73 20.91 5.52
CA VAL A 225 -13.47 21.45 6.66
C VAL A 225 -12.72 21.25 7.96
N ARG A 226 -12.81 22.26 8.83
CA ARG A 226 -12.29 22.21 10.18
C ARG A 226 -13.41 21.86 11.15
N HIS A 227 -13.19 20.82 11.94
CA HIS A 227 -14.08 20.40 13.01
C HIS A 227 -13.36 20.50 14.36
N ARG A 228 -14.07 20.93 15.41
CA ARG A 228 -13.50 21.04 16.77
C ARG A 228 -14.20 20.05 17.68
N GLN A 229 -13.41 19.30 18.45
CA GLN A 229 -13.92 18.34 19.42
C GLN A 229 -13.06 18.39 20.69
N GLY A 230 -13.58 19.02 21.73
CA GLY A 230 -12.83 19.19 22.99
C GLY A 230 -11.49 19.90 22.78
N PRO A 231 -10.35 19.31 23.18
CA PRO A 231 -9.03 19.94 23.10
C PRO A 231 -8.38 19.86 21.71
N ILE A 232 -9.03 19.21 20.73
CA ILE A 232 -8.47 19.00 19.39
C ILE A 232 -9.24 19.74 18.30
N GLY A 233 -8.51 20.17 17.28
CA GLY A 233 -9.06 20.53 15.98
C GLY A 233 -8.71 19.44 14.97
N VAL A 234 -9.67 19.06 14.13
CA VAL A 234 -9.45 18.16 12.99
C VAL A 234 -9.73 18.94 11.70
N LEU A 235 -8.67 19.18 10.93
CA LEU A 235 -8.77 19.72 9.57
C LEU A 235 -8.82 18.54 8.59
N ALA A 236 -10.03 18.18 8.17
CA ALA A 236 -10.24 17.19 7.14
C ALA A 236 -10.08 17.84 5.77
N LEU A 237 -9.21 17.29 4.93
CA LEU A 237 -8.93 17.80 3.59
C LEU A 237 -9.78 17.07 2.54
N SER A 238 -10.23 17.82 1.53
CA SER A 238 -10.71 17.22 0.29
C SER A 238 -9.60 16.42 -0.39
N MET A 239 -9.97 15.48 -1.27
CA MET A 239 -9.00 14.72 -2.05
C MET A 239 -8.09 15.68 -2.86
N GLU A 240 -8.67 16.69 -3.50
CA GLU A 240 -7.94 17.66 -4.32
C GLU A 240 -6.98 18.52 -3.50
N ASP A 241 -7.40 19.03 -2.35
CA ASP A 241 -6.54 19.84 -1.47
C ASP A 241 -5.42 18.98 -0.88
N SER A 242 -5.71 17.74 -0.51
CA SER A 242 -4.70 16.79 -0.04
C SER A 242 -3.64 16.50 -1.12
N ARG A 243 -4.07 16.41 -2.38
CA ARG A 243 -3.23 16.10 -3.55
C ARG A 243 -2.39 17.29 -3.98
N THR A 244 -2.95 18.49 -4.01
CA THR A 244 -2.30 19.71 -4.51
C THR A 244 -1.47 20.40 -3.44
N GLY A 245 -1.92 20.36 -2.18
CA GLY A 245 -1.38 21.13 -1.07
C GLY A 245 -1.84 22.59 -1.02
N ASP A 246 -2.81 22.98 -1.86
CA ASP A 246 -3.40 24.33 -1.91
C ASP A 246 -4.55 24.48 -0.90
N VAL A 247 -4.23 24.35 0.39
CA VAL A 247 -5.21 24.44 1.48
C VAL A 247 -5.47 25.91 1.82
N ARG A 248 -6.68 26.40 1.49
CA ARG A 248 -7.05 27.82 1.62
C ARG A 248 -7.17 28.32 3.06
N ASP A 249 -7.55 27.47 4.01
CA ASP A 249 -7.63 27.82 5.44
C ASP A 249 -6.45 27.22 6.23
N ALA A 250 -5.32 27.88 6.14
CA ALA A 250 -4.11 27.57 6.91
C ALA A 250 -4.00 28.40 8.21
N SER A 251 -5.13 28.89 8.75
CA SER A 251 -5.10 29.74 9.94
C SER A 251 -4.62 28.97 11.18
N PRO A 252 -3.73 29.54 12.01
CA PRO A 252 -3.28 28.90 13.25
C PRO A 252 -4.45 28.57 14.18
N SER A 253 -4.36 27.41 14.84
CA SER A 253 -5.26 27.01 15.93
C SER A 253 -4.49 26.98 17.25
N ASP A 254 -5.14 27.46 18.32
CA ASP A 254 -4.67 27.31 19.70
C ASP A 254 -4.86 25.86 20.21
N LEU A 255 -5.69 25.06 19.55
CA LEU A 255 -5.88 23.64 19.84
C LEU A 255 -4.75 22.81 19.21
N PHE A 256 -4.56 21.59 19.71
CA PHE A 256 -3.77 20.58 19.00
C PHE A 256 -4.50 20.22 17.70
N GLU A 257 -3.90 20.55 16.57
CA GLU A 257 -4.51 20.47 15.25
C GLU A 257 -4.01 19.25 14.47
N ILE A 258 -4.94 18.33 14.18
CA ILE A 258 -4.72 17.16 13.36
C ILE A 258 -5.24 17.46 11.96
N VAL A 259 -4.38 17.36 10.95
CA VAL A 259 -4.76 17.43 9.54
C VAL A 259 -4.87 16.01 9.00
N VAL A 260 -6.01 15.65 8.43
CA VAL A 260 -6.23 14.36 7.79
C VAL A 260 -6.55 14.55 6.32
N GLY A 261 -5.76 13.93 5.45
CA GLY A 261 -5.95 13.95 4.00
C GLY A 261 -5.54 12.61 3.41
N HIS A 262 -5.99 12.30 2.19
CA HIS A 262 -5.64 11.02 1.58
C HIS A 262 -4.20 11.03 1.03
N TYR A 263 -3.89 11.99 0.15
CA TYR A 263 -2.53 12.17 -0.38
C TYR A 263 -1.63 12.82 0.68
N PRO A 264 -0.37 12.40 0.85
CA PRO A 264 0.56 13.06 1.77
C PRO A 264 1.14 14.37 1.20
N ASP A 265 0.87 14.69 -0.06
CA ASP A 265 1.42 15.82 -0.80
C ASP A 265 1.14 17.18 -0.13
N PHE A 266 0.02 17.33 0.59
CA PHE A 266 -0.28 18.55 1.33
C PHE A 266 0.77 18.92 2.38
N ALA A 267 1.58 17.96 2.84
CA ALA A 267 2.67 18.22 3.78
C ALA A 267 3.77 19.11 3.18
N LEU A 268 3.89 19.12 1.85
CA LEU A 268 4.77 20.01 1.09
C LEU A 268 4.20 21.43 0.94
N GLY A 269 2.89 21.58 1.16
CA GLY A 269 2.16 22.84 1.03
C GLY A 269 2.17 23.68 2.31
N GLY A 270 1.34 24.72 2.29
CA GLY A 270 1.25 25.72 3.36
C GLY A 270 0.36 25.34 4.54
N VAL A 271 -0.19 24.11 4.59
CA VAL A 271 -1.13 23.73 5.65
C VAL A 271 -0.46 23.80 7.02
N ARG A 272 -1.16 24.43 7.96
CA ARG A 272 -0.74 24.57 9.35
C ARG A 272 -1.51 23.56 10.20
N GLY A 273 -0.78 22.76 10.96
CA GLY A 273 -1.29 21.76 11.88
C GLY A 273 -0.12 21.06 12.57
N ASP A 274 -0.36 20.50 13.75
CA ASP A 274 0.67 19.88 14.58
C ASP A 274 0.98 18.45 14.11
N LEU A 275 -0.07 17.70 13.76
CA LEU A 275 0.01 16.34 13.26
C LEU A 275 -0.72 16.22 11.91
N LEU A 276 0.01 15.85 10.87
CA LEU A 276 -0.49 15.62 9.52
C LEU A 276 -0.54 14.11 9.29
N VAL A 277 -1.69 13.57 8.88
CA VAL A 277 -1.90 12.14 8.70
C VAL A 277 -2.42 11.86 7.29
N ALA A 278 -1.79 10.92 6.60
CA ALA A 278 -2.14 10.53 5.24
C ALA A 278 -1.96 9.03 4.95
N GLY A 279 -2.58 8.59 3.87
CA GLY A 279 -2.50 7.24 3.30
C GLY A 279 -1.86 7.25 1.92
N HIS A 280 -2.57 6.69 0.95
CA HIS A 280 -2.35 6.74 -0.50
C HIS A 280 -1.13 5.97 -1.03
N THR A 281 0.00 6.04 -0.35
CA THR A 281 1.27 5.54 -0.90
C THR A 281 1.43 4.03 -0.79
N HIS A 282 0.71 3.39 0.13
CA HIS A 282 0.88 1.99 0.53
C HIS A 282 2.32 1.58 0.92
N GLY A 283 3.22 2.53 1.21
CA GLY A 283 4.65 2.23 1.31
C GLY A 283 5.24 1.75 -0.02
N GLY A 284 4.58 2.04 -1.15
CA GLY A 284 4.84 1.55 -2.49
C GLY A 284 4.51 0.07 -2.72
N GLN A 285 3.97 -0.64 -1.72
CA GLN A 285 3.78 -2.11 -1.64
C GLN A 285 5.06 -2.95 -1.79
N VAL A 286 6.05 -2.49 -2.54
CA VAL A 286 7.33 -3.16 -2.79
C VAL A 286 8.45 -2.22 -2.46
N GLN A 287 9.17 -2.53 -1.37
CA GLN A 287 10.35 -1.79 -0.98
C GLN A 287 11.61 -2.59 -1.28
N LEU A 288 12.65 -1.88 -1.74
CA LEU A 288 13.98 -2.44 -1.91
C LEU A 288 14.85 -2.12 -0.69
N PRO A 289 15.65 -3.07 -0.18
CA PRO A 289 16.57 -2.82 0.92
C PRO A 289 17.49 -1.62 0.63
N GLY A 290 17.52 -0.65 1.54
CA GLY A 290 18.35 0.56 1.44
C GLY A 290 17.88 1.61 0.42
N TRP A 291 16.84 1.34 -0.37
CA TRP A 291 16.30 2.27 -1.37
C TRP A 291 14.87 2.72 -1.08
N GLY A 292 14.05 1.84 -0.48
CA GLY A 292 12.63 2.10 -0.22
C GLY A 292 11.73 1.80 -1.42
N PRO A 293 10.56 2.43 -1.53
CA PRO A 293 9.57 2.08 -2.54
C PRO A 293 10.02 2.38 -3.97
N LEU A 294 9.73 1.43 -4.86
CA LEU A 294 9.97 1.57 -6.31
C LEU A 294 9.05 2.61 -6.95
N LEU A 295 7.78 2.61 -6.54
CA LEU A 295 6.74 3.56 -6.95
C LEU A 295 6.11 4.17 -5.72
N THR A 296 5.81 5.46 -5.79
CA THR A 296 5.19 6.20 -4.67
C THR A 296 3.89 6.89 -5.06
N PHE A 297 3.69 7.22 -6.35
CA PHE A 297 2.57 8.00 -6.88
C PHE A 297 2.28 9.31 -6.14
N SER A 298 3.27 9.85 -5.44
CA SER A 298 3.20 11.07 -4.65
C SER A 298 4.47 11.90 -4.86
N ARG A 299 4.36 13.22 -4.67
CA ARG A 299 5.49 14.16 -4.76
C ARG A 299 6.33 14.22 -3.49
N VAL A 300 5.86 13.62 -2.39
CA VAL A 300 6.64 13.60 -1.15
C VAL A 300 7.95 12.81 -1.34
N PRO A 301 9.02 13.12 -0.58
CA PRO A 301 10.23 12.34 -0.58
C PRO A 301 9.96 10.84 -0.44
N ARG A 302 10.72 10.01 -1.18
CA ARG A 302 10.58 8.54 -1.16
C ARG A 302 10.61 7.96 0.25
N ALA A 303 11.44 8.53 1.13
CA ALA A 303 11.52 8.12 2.53
C ALA A 303 10.21 8.34 3.29
N TRP A 304 9.45 9.39 2.98
CA TRP A 304 8.14 9.65 3.59
C TRP A 304 7.08 8.70 3.01
N ALA A 305 7.10 8.53 1.69
CA ALA A 305 6.19 7.60 0.99
C ALA A 305 6.43 6.12 1.33
N ALA A 306 7.53 5.77 2.02
CA ALA A 306 7.78 4.42 2.53
C ALA A 306 6.91 4.09 3.75
N GLY A 307 6.28 5.10 4.36
CA GLY A 307 5.47 5.00 5.57
C GLY A 307 6.27 5.24 6.86
N GLY A 308 5.58 5.74 7.89
CA GLY A 308 6.15 6.04 9.20
C GLY A 308 5.85 7.46 9.69
N LEU A 309 6.59 7.90 10.70
CA LEU A 309 6.50 9.23 11.32
C LEU A 309 7.73 10.08 10.97
N PHE A 310 7.49 11.32 10.55
CA PHE A 310 8.52 12.25 10.08
C PHE A 310 8.32 13.63 10.68
N PRO A 311 9.29 14.16 11.43
CA PRO A 311 9.35 15.59 11.72
C PRO A 311 9.55 16.36 10.42
N ILE A 312 8.73 17.37 10.18
CA ILE A 312 8.79 18.23 8.99
C ILE A 312 8.90 19.71 9.40
N PRO A 313 9.32 20.61 8.49
CA PRO A 313 9.50 22.03 8.81
C PRO A 313 8.24 22.68 9.40
N GLY A 314 8.45 23.62 10.33
CA GLY A 314 7.37 24.35 11.01
C GLY A 314 6.87 23.71 12.31
N ASN A 315 7.68 22.87 12.96
CA ASN A 315 7.31 22.10 14.16
C ASN A 315 6.06 21.22 13.96
N ARG A 316 5.98 20.58 12.78
CA ARG A 316 4.88 19.70 12.42
C ARG A 316 5.40 18.28 12.31
N THR A 317 4.52 17.32 12.50
CA THR A 317 4.81 15.90 12.33
C THR A 317 3.94 15.33 11.23
N LEU A 318 4.52 14.61 10.27
CA LEU A 318 3.80 13.86 9.25
C LEU A 318 3.80 12.38 9.60
N VAL A 319 2.64 11.74 9.51
CA VAL A 319 2.48 10.29 9.52
C VAL A 319 1.91 9.85 8.19
N VAL A 320 2.63 8.98 7.49
CA VAL A 320 2.16 8.34 6.26
C VAL A 320 1.95 6.86 6.56
N SER A 321 0.72 6.37 6.38
CA SER A 321 0.40 4.96 6.54
C SER A 321 0.81 4.15 5.32
N ARG A 322 1.32 2.93 5.53
CA ARG A 322 1.49 1.91 4.47
C ARG A 322 0.17 1.25 4.08
N GLY A 323 -0.94 1.62 4.71
CA GLY A 323 -2.26 1.09 4.40
C GLY A 323 -2.49 -0.34 4.90
N ILE A 324 -3.76 -0.71 5.03
CA ILE A 324 -4.19 -2.04 5.47
C ILE A 324 -4.32 -2.99 4.28
N GLY A 325 -4.88 -2.50 3.17
CA GLY A 325 -5.16 -3.24 1.95
C GLY A 325 -4.04 -3.18 0.93
N MET A 326 -4.39 -3.36 -0.34
CA MET A 326 -3.47 -3.30 -1.48
C MET A 326 -4.26 -2.83 -2.70
N GLU A 327 -3.56 -2.38 -3.73
CA GLU A 327 -4.16 -2.14 -5.03
C GLU A 327 -4.81 -3.43 -5.59
N ARG A 328 -6.07 -3.32 -6.05
CA ARG A 328 -6.94 -4.42 -6.46
C ARG A 328 -7.23 -4.47 -7.95
N ALA A 329 -6.91 -3.42 -8.73
CA ALA A 329 -7.26 -3.33 -10.14
C ALA A 329 -6.15 -3.82 -11.07
N GLU A 330 -5.03 -3.08 -11.17
CA GLU A 330 -4.04 -3.32 -12.22
C GLU A 330 -2.68 -3.81 -11.74
N ALA A 331 -2.31 -3.48 -10.51
CA ALA A 331 -1.07 -3.87 -9.89
C ALA A 331 -1.13 -5.33 -9.42
N PRO A 332 0.02 -6.01 -9.27
CA PRO A 332 0.02 -7.30 -8.62
C PRO A 332 -0.33 -7.12 -7.13
N ARG A 333 -1.22 -7.97 -6.62
CA ARG A 333 -1.62 -8.03 -5.21
C ARG A 333 -0.52 -8.67 -4.37
N LEU A 334 0.57 -7.94 -4.20
CA LEU A 334 1.74 -8.38 -3.46
C LEU A 334 2.23 -7.25 -2.56
N ARG A 335 2.86 -7.64 -1.46
CA ARG A 335 3.64 -6.78 -0.57
C ARG A 335 5.00 -7.42 -0.35
N PHE A 336 6.07 -6.64 -0.44
CA PHE A 336 7.43 -7.14 -0.20
C PHE A 336 8.24 -6.09 0.57
N LEU A 337 8.70 -6.47 1.76
CA LEU A 337 9.36 -5.57 2.72
C LEU A 337 8.52 -4.31 3.03
N CYS A 338 7.20 -4.48 3.00
CA CYS A 338 6.20 -3.44 3.15
C CYS A 338 4.91 -4.01 3.74
N ARG A 339 5.01 -4.59 4.94
CA ARG A 339 3.86 -5.15 5.67
C ARG A 339 2.71 -4.13 5.78
N PRO A 340 1.46 -4.59 5.67
CA PRO A 340 0.30 -3.72 5.93
C PRO A 340 0.22 -3.41 7.42
N GLU A 341 -0.35 -2.25 7.75
CA GLU A 341 -0.34 -1.75 9.13
C GLU A 341 -1.63 -1.06 9.55
N VAL A 342 -1.91 -1.19 10.85
CA VAL A 342 -2.73 -0.26 11.63
C VAL A 342 -1.78 0.65 12.39
N VAL A 343 -1.91 1.96 12.22
CA VAL A 343 -1.02 2.92 12.90
C VAL A 343 -1.67 3.43 14.18
N ILE A 344 -0.90 3.48 15.25
CA ILE A 344 -1.26 4.11 16.51
C ILE A 344 -0.28 5.23 16.79
N ILE A 345 -0.81 6.39 17.16
CA ILE A 345 -0.02 7.58 17.49
C ILE A 345 -0.38 7.96 18.92
N ASP A 346 0.59 7.86 19.82
CA ASP A 346 0.49 8.38 21.17
C ASP A 346 1.06 9.81 21.18
N VAL A 347 0.19 10.78 21.50
CA VAL A 347 0.57 12.18 21.68
C VAL A 347 0.60 12.46 23.17
N GLU A 348 1.80 12.69 23.71
CA GLU A 348 2.03 12.94 25.14
C GLU A 348 2.15 14.47 25.38
N PRO A 349 1.63 15.02 26.50
CA PRO A 349 1.95 16.38 26.92
C PRO A 349 3.46 16.57 27.10
N GLU A 350 3.97 17.74 26.75
CA GLU A 350 5.31 18.16 27.20
C GLU A 350 5.32 18.35 28.73
N GLU A 351 6.42 17.98 29.39
CA GLU A 351 6.62 18.14 30.84
C GLU A 351 6.74 19.59 31.30
#